data_AF-A0A514BQD2-F1
#
_entry.id   AF-A0A514BQD2-F1
#
_cell.length_a   1.000
_cell.length_b   1.000
_cell.length_c   1.000
_cell.angle_alpha   90.00
_cell.angle_beta   90.00
_cell.angle_gamma   90.00
#
_symmetry.space_group_name_H-M   'P 1'
#
loop_
_entity.id
_entity.type
_entity.pdbx_description
1 polymer ?
#
loop_
_entity_poly.entity_id
_entity_poly.type
_entity_poly.pdbx_seq_one_letter_code
_entity_poly.pdbx_strand_id
1 'polypeptide(L)' 'MPQIALNRLLQRPTVSTVVIGARDEEQLKQNLGAVGWNLSPEQAARLDDASTVTLPYPYWHQRGFEERNPSLV' A
#
# COMPACT_ATOMS: atom_id res chain seq x y z
N MET A 1 7.23 -13.34 0.70
CA MET A 1 7.43 -11.88 0.79
C MET A 1 6.57 -11.07 -0.19
N PRO A 2 6.44 -11.41 -1.50
CA PRO A 2 5.68 -10.56 -2.45
C PRO A 2 4.21 -10.33 -2.05
N GLN A 3 3.57 -11.34 -1.45
CA GLN A 3 2.14 -11.32 -1.12
C GLN A 3 1.73 -10.17 -0.20
N ILE A 4 2.53 -9.85 0.82
CA ILE A 4 2.22 -8.76 1.76
C ILE A 4 2.25 -7.41 1.05
N ALA A 5 3.27 -7.17 0.20
CA ALA A 5 3.38 -5.93 -0.56
C ALA A 5 2.24 -5.78 -1.57
N LEU A 6 1.90 -6.85 -2.29
CA LEU A 6 0.77 -6.87 -3.22
C LEU A 6 -0.57 -6.63 -2.51
N ASN A 7 -0.81 -7.30 -1.38
CA ASN A 7 -2.01 -7.09 -0.58
C ASN A 7 -2.11 -5.65 -0.05
N ARG A 8 -0.98 -5.09 0.46
CA ARG A 8 -0.91 -3.69 0.90
C ARG A 8 -1.26 -2.72 -0.21
N LEU A 9 -0.75 -2.93 -1.43
CA LEU A 9 -1.06 -2.09 -2.60
C LEU A 9 -2.53 -2.19 -2.99
N LEU A 10 -3.11 -3.40 -3.00
CA LEU A 10 -4.52 -3.62 -3.31
C LEU A 10 -5.47 -2.95 -2.31
N GLN A 11 -5.01 -2.68 -1.09
CA GLN A 11 -5.76 -1.94 -0.06
C GLN A 11 -5.52 -0.42 -0.08
N ARG A 12 -4.66 0.11 -0.97
CA ARG A 12 -4.46 1.57 -1.07
C ARG A 12 -5.67 2.23 -1.73
N PRO A 13 -6.05 3.44 -1.31
CA PRO A 13 -7.01 4.25 -2.06
C PRO A 13 -6.60 4.35 -3.53
N THR A 14 -7.59 4.33 -4.43
CA THR A 14 -7.47 4.48 -5.89
C THR A 14 -6.85 3.31 -6.68
N VAL A 15 -6.27 2.30 -6.04
CA VAL A 15 -5.69 1.15 -6.74
C VAL A 15 -6.80 0.22 -7.23
N SER A 16 -6.98 0.12 -8.56
CA SER A 16 -7.95 -0.79 -9.18
C SER A 16 -7.35 -2.15 -9.54
N THR A 17 -6.07 -2.18 -9.91
CA THR A 17 -5.35 -3.39 -10.30
C THR A 17 -3.85 -3.23 -10.05
N VAL A 18 -3.14 -4.35 -9.90
CA VAL A 18 -1.68 -4.39 -9.74
C VAL A 18 -1.11 -5.31 -10.82
N VAL A 19 -0.21 -4.76 -11.64
CA VAL A 19 0.48 -5.52 -12.69
C VAL A 19 1.64 -6.29 -12.06
N ILE A 20 1.67 -7.60 -12.29
CA ILE A 20 2.68 -8.52 -11.74
C ILE A 20 3.35 -9.32 -12.87
N GLY A 21 4.65 -9.58 -12.71
CA GLY A 21 5.38 -10.53 -13.55
C GLY A 21 5.42 -11.91 -12.92
N ALA A 22 5.38 -12.95 -13.75
CA ALA A 22 5.67 -14.33 -13.35
C ALA A 22 6.39 -15.04 -14.51
N ARG A 23 7.57 -15.59 -14.24
CA ARG A 23 8.38 -16.31 -15.24
C ARG A 23 8.06 -17.81 -15.31
N ASP A 24 7.37 -18.33 -14.30
CA ASP A 24 6.96 -19.72 -14.15
C ASP A 24 5.66 -19.80 -13.33
N GLU A 25 5.04 -20.99 -13.32
CA GLU A 25 3.76 -21.22 -12.65
C GLU A 25 3.85 -21.09 -11.13
N GLU A 26 4.96 -21.49 -10.53
CA GLU A 26 5.17 -21.40 -9.09
C GLU A 26 5.13 -19.94 -8.63
N GLN A 27 5.86 -19.07 -9.32
CA GLN A 27 5.87 -17.64 -9.04
C GLN A 27 4.48 -17.02 -9.23
N LEU A 28 3.74 -17.43 -10.26
CA LEU A 28 2.37 -16.98 -10.46
C LEU A 28 1.46 -17.36 -9.28
N LYS A 29 1.50 -18.63 -8.83
CA LYS A 29 0.73 -19.10 -7.67
C LYS A 29 1.10 -18.34 -6.41
N GLN A 30 2.39 -18.07 -6.20
CA GLN A 30 2.85 -17.27 -5.07
C GLN A 30 2.29 -15.84 -5.14
N ASN A 31 2.29 -15.18 -6.31
CA ASN A 31 1.71 -13.85 -6.44
C ASN A 31 0.18 -13.85 -6.20
N LEU A 32 -0.54 -14.85 -6.73
CA LEU A 32 -1.98 -15.00 -6.53
C LEU A 32 -2.36 -15.25 -5.07
N GLY A 33 -1.46 -15.81 -4.26
CA GLY A 33 -1.66 -15.92 -2.80
C GLY A 33 -1.76 -14.57 -2.07
N ALA A 34 -1.59 -13.43 -2.75
CA ALA A 34 -1.82 -12.10 -2.19
C ALA A 34 -3.30 -11.73 -2.04
N VAL A 35 -4.22 -12.48 -2.65
CA VAL A 35 -5.67 -12.22 -2.59
C VAL A 35 -6.38 -13.26 -1.72
N GLY A 36 -7.64 -13.00 -1.36
CA GLY A 36 -8.45 -13.88 -0.51
C GLY A 36 -8.27 -13.68 1.00
N TRP A 37 -7.43 -12.71 1.38
CA TRP A 37 -7.26 -12.25 2.76
C TRP A 37 -6.89 -10.77 2.74
N ASN A 38 -6.92 -10.12 3.90
CA ASN A 38 -6.56 -8.72 4.06
C ASN A 38 -5.61 -8.56 5.25
N LEU A 39 -4.60 -7.69 5.12
CA LEU A 39 -3.91 -7.12 6.26
C LEU A 39 -4.90 -6.48 7.22
N SER A 40 -4.69 -6.67 8.53
CA SER A 40 -5.47 -5.95 9.54
C SER A 40 -5.12 -4.46 9.55
N PRO A 41 -5.99 -3.58 10.09
CA PRO A 41 -5.67 -2.16 10.24
C PRO A 41 -4.35 -1.91 10.97
N GLU A 42 -4.04 -2.70 12.00
CA GLU A 42 -2.80 -2.60 12.77
C GLU A 42 -1.58 -3.03 11.95
N GLN A 43 -1.71 -4.07 11.13
CA GLN A 43 -0.66 -4.51 10.22
C GLN A 43 -0.40 -3.49 9.11
N ALA A 44 -1.46 -2.91 8.55
CA ALA A 44 -1.37 -1.86 7.55
C ALA A 44 -0.71 -0.59 8.14
N ALA A 45 -1.14 -0.15 9.33
CA ALA A 45 -0.54 0.99 10.03
C ALA A 45 0.94 0.77 10.32
N ARG A 46 1.33 -0.43 10.78
CA ARG A 46 2.73 -0.78 11.02
C ARG A 46 3.58 -0.72 9.75
N LEU A 47 3.02 -1.11 8.61
CA LEU A 47 3.71 -0.98 7.32
C LEU A 47 3.81 0.48 6.88
N ASP A 48 2.79 1.29 7.13
CA ASP A 48 2.79 2.72 6.80
C ASP A 48 3.82 3.49 7.64
N ASP A 49 3.91 3.21 8.93
CA ASP A 49 4.92 3.80 9.81
C ASP A 49 6.34 3.41 9.36
N ALA A 50 6.55 2.13 9.04
CA ALA A 50 7.85 1.62 8.62
C ALA A 50 8.29 2.13 7.23
N SER A 51 7.34 2.53 6.37
CA SER A 51 7.60 3.00 5.00
C SER A 51 7.44 4.52 4.83
N THR A 52 7.12 5.25 5.90
CA THR A 52 6.96 6.70 5.86
C THR A 52 8.27 7.38 5.48
N VAL A 53 8.18 8.30 4.53
CA VAL A 53 9.29 9.14 4.08
C VAL A 53 8.96 10.61 4.28
N THR A 54 9.99 11.46 4.37
CA THR A 54 9.82 12.90 4.42
C THR A 54 9.15 13.40 3.14
N LEU A 55 8.03 14.10 3.28
CA LEU A 55 7.31 14.65 2.14
C LEU A 55 8.06 15.82 1.52
N PRO A 56 8.06 15.97 0.19
CA PRO A 56 8.59 17.17 -0.46
C PRO A 56 7.68 18.38 -0.22
N TYR A 57 8.22 19.59 -0.38
CA TYR A 57 7.40 20.80 -0.47
C TYR A 57 6.50 20.73 -1.71
N PRO A 58 5.23 21.16 -1.66
CA PRO A 58 4.54 21.81 -0.54
C PRO A 58 3.83 20.84 0.43
N TYR A 59 3.86 19.53 0.18
CA TYR A 59 3.03 18.57 0.90
C TYR A 59 3.33 18.48 2.40
N TRP A 60 4.60 18.60 2.83
CA TRP A 60 4.90 18.66 4.27
C TRP A 60 4.34 19.93 4.92
N HIS A 61 4.39 21.07 4.22
CA HIS A 61 3.89 22.35 4.71
C HIS A 61 2.36 22.35 4.78
N GLN A 62 1.72 21.62 3.87
CA GLN A 62 0.27 21.49 3.79
C GLN A 62 -0.32 20.54 4.84
N ARG A 63 0.46 19.58 5.37
CA ARG A 63 -0.04 18.61 6.38
C ARG A 63 -0.62 19.26 7.63
N GLY A 64 -0.24 20.50 7.97
CA GLY A 64 -0.81 21.22 9.11
C GLY A 64 -2.25 21.73 8.91
N PHE A 65 -2.83 21.59 7.72
CA PHE A 65 -4.15 22.15 7.37
C PHE A 65 -5.21 21.08 7.07
N GLU A 66 -5.23 19.98 7.84
CA GLU A 66 -6.14 18.84 7.61
C GLU A 66 -7.64 19.22 7.56
N GLU A 67 -8.07 20.22 8.34
CA GLU A 67 -9.46 20.71 8.31
C GLU A 67 -9.91 21.15 6.90
N ARG A 68 -8.99 21.74 6.13
CA ARG A 68 -9.28 22.31 4.81
C ARG A 68 -8.78 21.46 3.65
N ASN A 69 -7.71 20.69 3.89
CA ASN A 69 -7.09 19.82 2.91
C ASN A 69 -6.71 18.49 3.58
N PRO A 70 -7.70 17.63 3.86
CA PRO A 70 -7.44 16.35 4.49
C PRO A 70 -6.60 15.46 3.58
N SER A 71 -5.65 14.74 4.17
CA SER A 71 -4.93 13.69 3.44
C SER A 71 -5.89 12.57 3.08
N LEU A 72 -5.65 11.89 1.96
CA LEU A 72 -6.41 10.73 1.48
C LEU A 72 -6.24 9.47 2.36
N VAL A 73 -5.93 9.63 3.66
CA VAL A 73 -5.80 8.49 4.59
C VAL A 73 -7.11 7.71 4.59
#